data_AF-A0A815XU75-F1
#
_entry.id   AF-A0A815XU75-F1
#
_cell.length_a   1.000
_cell.length_b   1.000
_cell.length_c   1.000
_cell.angle_alpha   90.00
_cell.angle_beta   90.00
_cell.angle_gamma   90.00
#
_symmetry.space_group_name_H-M   'P 1'
#
loop_
_entity.id
_entity.type
_entity.pdbx_description
1 polymer ?
#
loop_
_entity_poly.entity_id
_entity_poly.type
_entity_poly.pdbx_seq_one_letter_code
_entity_poly.pdbx_strand_id
1 'polypeptide(L)'
;MLSRLTFSAVSRVVCSNGTSTYIPVSVFTNQHRFASTKPNLNEVVIVSAVRTPIGSFRGSLASVPATRLGATAIKGCLEKAKIPVDRVQEVYMGNVVQAGVGQAPARQASIYAGLPKETLCTTVNKVCASGMKAIMMASQSLMCGHQDVMIAGGMESMSNVPYYLQRGDTPYGNLQLEDGIAKDGLTDAFDKIPMGLCAEKTAKAESLSRADQDAYAKQSYERTAKAWKEGKFNAEIVPVTVKSKKGEVLVKEDEEYKRVDFEKMKTLRTVFQKDGTITAANSSKINDGAAACLLMTRQAAEKLGCKPIARIVAFADAETDPVDFSIAPSLAIPKLLKLANVNKDDIALWEINEAFSAVALANGKLLGISDDKLNVHGGGVALGHPIGMSGARLVVHLCHALKPGEKGVAGICNGGGGASSILIEKL
;
A
#
# COMPACT_ATOMS: atom_id res chain seq x y z
N MET A 1 27.98 36.93 11.07
CA MET A 1 28.58 37.16 12.39
C MET A 1 27.83 36.32 13.40
N LEU A 2 28.35 35.15 13.78
CA LEU A 2 27.77 34.30 14.82
C LEU A 2 28.84 34.07 15.89
N SER A 3 28.55 34.58 17.09
CA SER A 3 29.42 34.55 18.27
C SER A 3 29.50 33.14 18.86
N ARG A 4 30.73 32.64 19.07
CA ARG A 4 31.02 31.42 19.82
C ARG A 4 31.08 31.74 21.32
N LEU A 5 30.20 31.12 22.10
CA LEU A 5 30.37 31.01 23.55
C LEU A 5 31.39 29.89 23.84
N THR A 6 32.44 30.21 24.60
CA THR A 6 33.40 29.24 25.15
C THR A 6 33.21 29.21 26.67
N PHE A 7 32.94 28.03 27.21
CA PHE A 7 33.00 27.77 28.65
C PHE A 7 34.37 27.19 28.98
N SER A 8 35.12 27.87 29.86
CA SER A 8 36.35 27.37 30.46
C SER A 8 36.01 26.73 31.81
N ALA A 9 36.21 25.43 31.94
CA ALA A 9 36.21 24.74 33.23
C ALA A 9 37.65 24.62 33.71
N VAL A 10 38.00 25.31 34.80
CA VAL A 10 39.31 25.24 35.45
C VAL A 10 39.22 24.24 36.59
N SER A 11 39.81 23.06 36.43
CA SER A 11 40.05 22.12 37.55
C SER A 11 41.41 22.43 38.18
N ARG A 12 41.40 22.99 39.39
CA ARG A 12 42.61 23.14 40.23
C ARG A 12 42.97 21.78 40.83
N VAL A 13 44.16 21.27 40.50
CA VAL A 13 44.83 20.22 41.28
C VAL A 13 45.87 20.92 42.15
N VAL A 14 45.70 20.85 43.47
CA VAL A 14 46.69 21.31 44.45
C VAL A 14 47.54 20.10 44.83
N CYS A 15 48.82 20.13 44.47
CA CYS A 15 49.84 19.26 45.07
C CYS A 15 51.05 20.10 45.49
N SER A 16 51.49 19.82 46.71
CA SER A 16 52.58 20.44 47.45
C SER A 16 53.96 20.03 46.90
N ASN A 17 54.90 20.96 47.04
CA ASN A 17 56.35 20.79 46.93
C ASN A 17 56.95 20.59 45.52
N GLY A 18 57.37 21.73 44.92
CA GLY A 18 58.75 21.92 44.47
C GLY A 18 59.19 21.17 43.22
N THR A 19 58.77 21.64 42.03
CA THR A 19 59.59 21.99 40.85
C THR A 19 58.62 22.16 39.67
N SER A 20 58.60 23.35 39.06
CA SER A 20 57.71 23.65 37.93
C SER A 20 58.42 23.31 36.62
N THR A 21 58.12 22.15 36.06
CA THR A 21 58.41 21.81 34.66
C THR A 21 57.13 21.98 33.85
N TYR A 22 57.13 22.97 32.93
CA TYR A 22 56.06 23.15 31.96
C TYR A 22 56.14 22.05 30.91
N ILE A 23 55.31 21.01 31.04
CA ILE A 23 55.03 20.07 29.96
C ILE A 23 53.89 20.67 29.13
N PRO A 24 54.09 20.98 27.84
CA PRO A 24 52.98 21.38 26.98
C PRO A 24 52.02 20.20 26.87
N VAL A 25 50.83 20.33 27.45
CA VAL A 25 49.73 19.39 27.21
C VAL A 25 49.35 19.58 25.74
N SER A 26 49.82 18.67 24.88
CA SER A 26 49.31 18.55 23.53
C SER A 26 47.83 18.20 23.65
N VAL A 27 46.97 19.20 23.46
CA VAL A 27 45.53 18.97 23.29
C VAL A 27 45.39 18.16 22.00
N PHE A 28 45.31 16.84 22.13
CA PHE A 28 44.81 15.99 21.06
C PHE A 28 43.35 16.39 20.84
N THR A 29 43.12 17.34 19.96
CA THR A 29 41.80 17.54 19.37
C THR A 29 41.50 16.27 18.59
N ASN A 30 40.77 15.34 19.20
CA ASN A 30 40.09 14.27 18.46
C ASN A 30 39.08 14.96 17.53
N GLN A 31 39.55 15.33 16.34
CA GLN A 31 38.66 15.63 15.22
C GLN A 31 38.04 14.29 14.82
N HIS A 32 36.93 13.91 15.48
CA HIS A 32 36.04 12.92 14.94
C HIS A 32 35.47 13.48 13.63
N ARG A 33 36.14 13.18 12.51
CA ARG A 33 35.56 13.34 11.19
C ARG A 33 34.43 12.33 11.10
N PHE A 34 33.21 12.76 11.39
CA PHE A 34 32.01 12.02 10.99
C PHE A 34 31.90 12.14 9.47
N ALA A 35 32.53 11.20 8.75
CA ALA A 35 32.25 11.00 7.35
C ALA A 35 30.82 10.43 7.25
N SER A 36 29.84 11.30 7.02
CA SER A 36 28.46 10.88 6.71
C SER A 36 28.41 10.39 5.26
N THR A 37 29.01 9.24 4.96
CA THR A 37 28.78 8.55 3.69
C THR A 37 27.41 7.89 3.74
N LYS A 38 26.56 8.13 2.74
CA LYS A 38 25.30 7.38 2.59
C LYS A 38 25.62 5.87 2.56
N PRO A 39 24.83 5.01 3.23
CA PRO A 39 25.06 3.57 3.20
C PRO A 39 24.98 3.06 1.76
N ASN A 40 25.87 2.14 1.40
CA ASN A 40 25.81 1.46 0.10
C ASN A 40 24.79 0.32 0.21
N LEU A 41 23.57 0.56 -0.26
CA LEU A 41 22.45 -0.39 -0.17
C LEU A 41 22.30 -1.15 -1.50
N ASN A 42 21.81 -2.39 -1.41
CA ASN A 42 21.50 -3.17 -2.61
C ASN A 42 20.37 -2.53 -3.42
N GLU A 43 20.50 -2.55 -4.75
CA GLU A 43 19.38 -2.19 -5.63
C GLU A 43 18.30 -3.28 -5.59
N VAL A 44 17.04 -2.86 -5.40
CA VAL A 44 15.88 -3.74 -5.36
C VAL A 44 15.11 -3.68 -6.68
N VAL A 45 14.88 -4.86 -7.26
CA VAL A 45 14.15 -5.02 -8.51
C VAL A 45 12.90 -5.87 -8.33
N ILE A 46 11.88 -5.57 -9.13
CA ILE A 46 10.66 -6.37 -9.27
C ILE A 46 10.85 -7.28 -10.47
N VAL A 47 10.72 -8.59 -10.29
CA VAL A 47 10.87 -9.59 -11.36
C VAL A 47 9.53 -10.04 -11.91
N SER A 48 8.52 -10.19 -11.04
CA SER A 48 7.14 -10.41 -11.45
C SER A 48 6.19 -9.71 -10.50
N ALA A 49 5.04 -9.31 -11.02
CA ALA A 49 4.01 -8.60 -10.29
C ALA A 49 2.65 -9.03 -10.84
N VAL A 50 1.78 -9.56 -10.01
CA VAL A 50 0.46 -10.08 -10.42
C VAL A 50 -0.57 -9.93 -9.30
N ARG A 51 -1.84 -10.10 -9.65
CA ARG A 51 -2.98 -10.05 -8.75
C ARG A 51 -4.09 -11.00 -9.19
N THR A 52 -4.96 -11.37 -8.27
CA THR A 52 -6.25 -11.95 -8.62
C THR A 52 -7.16 -10.89 -9.25
N PRO A 53 -8.24 -11.30 -9.92
CA PRO A 53 -9.39 -10.44 -10.09
C PRO A 53 -9.88 -9.91 -8.74
N ILE A 54 -10.56 -8.78 -8.77
CA ILE A 54 -11.26 -8.19 -7.63
C ILE A 54 -12.71 -8.65 -7.67
N GLY A 55 -13.12 -9.37 -6.62
CA GLY A 55 -14.50 -9.79 -6.42
C GLY A 55 -15.29 -8.72 -5.69
N SER A 56 -16.55 -8.55 -6.06
CA SER A 56 -17.49 -7.69 -5.32
C SER A 56 -17.83 -8.27 -3.96
N PHE A 57 -18.25 -7.43 -3.01
CA PHE A 57 -18.73 -7.90 -1.70
C PHE A 57 -19.81 -8.96 -1.85
N ARG A 58 -19.57 -10.12 -1.23
CA ARG A 58 -20.42 -11.31 -1.31
C ARG A 58 -20.71 -11.77 -2.76
N GLY A 59 -19.80 -11.46 -3.67
CA GLY A 59 -19.85 -11.77 -5.10
C GLY A 59 -19.00 -12.99 -5.49
N SER A 60 -18.30 -12.87 -6.62
CA SER A 60 -17.62 -13.98 -7.31
C SER A 60 -16.54 -14.69 -6.48
N LEU A 61 -15.86 -13.98 -5.58
CA LEU A 61 -14.77 -14.52 -4.75
C LEU A 61 -15.17 -14.75 -3.29
N ALA A 62 -16.44 -14.55 -2.93
CA ALA A 62 -16.88 -14.51 -1.54
C ALA A 62 -16.65 -15.81 -0.76
N SER A 63 -16.62 -16.97 -1.42
CA SER A 63 -16.35 -18.26 -0.78
C SER A 63 -14.86 -18.59 -0.66
N VAL A 64 -13.97 -17.71 -1.13
CA VAL A 64 -12.52 -17.93 -1.14
C VAL A 64 -11.88 -17.12 -0.01
N PRO A 65 -11.25 -17.76 1.00
CA PRO A 65 -10.57 -17.05 2.07
C PRO A 65 -9.42 -16.19 1.57
N ALA A 66 -9.13 -15.09 2.28
CA ALA A 66 -8.03 -14.17 1.95
C ALA A 66 -6.68 -14.89 1.73
N THR A 67 -6.38 -15.90 2.56
CA THR A 67 -5.14 -16.69 2.48
C THR A 67 -5.05 -17.55 1.21
N ARG A 68 -6.18 -17.98 0.64
CA ARG A 68 -6.22 -18.69 -0.64
C ARG A 68 -6.07 -17.74 -1.82
N LEU A 69 -6.67 -16.55 -1.74
CA LEU A 69 -6.43 -15.48 -2.72
C LEU A 69 -4.96 -15.08 -2.74
N GLY A 70 -4.36 -14.87 -1.55
CA GLY A 70 -2.93 -14.61 -1.39
C GLY A 70 -2.07 -15.71 -1.99
N ALA A 71 -2.42 -16.98 -1.74
CA ALA A 71 -1.71 -18.12 -2.33
C ALA A 71 -1.76 -18.11 -3.87
N THR A 72 -2.91 -17.79 -4.47
CA THR A 72 -3.03 -17.67 -5.93
C THR A 72 -2.12 -16.58 -6.49
N ALA A 73 -2.06 -15.40 -5.84
CA ALA A 73 -1.19 -14.31 -6.29
C ALA A 73 0.31 -14.66 -6.14
N ILE A 74 0.71 -15.29 -5.03
CA ILE A 74 2.08 -15.77 -4.79
C ILE A 74 2.46 -16.80 -5.85
N LYS A 75 1.60 -17.78 -6.11
CA LYS A 75 1.84 -18.82 -7.12
C LYS A 75 1.99 -18.20 -8.51
N GLY A 76 1.13 -17.25 -8.88
CA GLY A 76 1.23 -16.55 -10.15
C GLY A 76 2.53 -15.74 -10.31
N CYS A 77 3.06 -15.15 -9.23
CA CYS A 77 4.38 -14.50 -9.26
C CYS A 77 5.48 -15.50 -9.62
N LEU A 78 5.48 -16.66 -8.97
CA LEU A 78 6.47 -17.72 -9.17
C LEU A 78 6.39 -18.30 -10.59
N GLU A 79 5.18 -18.63 -11.07
CA GLU A 79 4.94 -19.13 -12.42
C GLU A 79 5.43 -18.14 -13.49
N LYS A 80 5.22 -16.84 -13.27
CA LYS A 80 5.63 -15.78 -14.20
C LYS A 80 7.13 -15.51 -14.16
N ALA A 81 7.75 -15.58 -12.99
CA ALA A 81 9.20 -15.40 -12.81
C ALA A 81 10.02 -16.62 -13.24
N LYS A 82 9.41 -17.82 -13.27
CA LYS A 82 10.05 -19.10 -13.61
C LYS A 82 11.26 -19.41 -12.71
N ILE A 83 11.18 -19.06 -11.43
CA ILE A 83 12.20 -19.42 -10.44
C ILE A 83 11.76 -20.64 -9.60
N PRO A 84 12.71 -21.45 -9.11
CA PRO A 84 12.41 -22.49 -8.14
C PRO A 84 11.83 -21.89 -6.84
N VAL A 85 10.81 -22.55 -6.27
CA VAL A 85 10.09 -22.07 -5.08
C VAL A 85 10.97 -21.99 -3.84
N ASP A 86 12.03 -22.80 -3.78
CA ASP A 86 13.01 -22.85 -2.70
C ASP A 86 13.99 -21.67 -2.68
N ARG A 87 13.96 -20.83 -3.72
CA ARG A 87 14.73 -19.59 -3.75
C ARG A 87 14.08 -18.48 -2.95
N VAL A 88 12.78 -18.53 -2.68
CA VAL A 88 12.09 -17.50 -1.88
C VAL A 88 12.42 -17.70 -0.42
N GLN A 89 13.00 -16.68 0.20
CA GLN A 89 13.47 -16.77 1.59
C GLN A 89 12.44 -16.24 2.58
N GLU A 90 11.67 -15.22 2.20
CA GLU A 90 10.74 -14.55 3.11
C GLU A 90 9.54 -13.93 2.36
N VAL A 91 8.39 -13.92 3.03
CA VAL A 91 7.11 -13.44 2.49
C VAL A 91 6.45 -12.43 3.43
N TYR A 92 6.18 -11.23 2.93
CA TYR A 92 5.36 -10.21 3.61
C TYR A 92 4.03 -10.01 2.91
N MET A 93 2.92 -10.25 3.62
CA MET A 93 1.57 -10.02 3.08
C MET A 93 0.79 -9.05 3.96
N GLY A 94 0.35 -7.95 3.37
CA GLY A 94 -0.62 -7.05 3.97
C GLY A 94 -1.99 -7.72 4.14
N ASN A 95 -2.59 -7.64 5.32
CA ASN A 95 -3.95 -8.11 5.60
C ASN A 95 -4.49 -7.35 6.82
N VAL A 96 -5.56 -6.59 6.63
CA VAL A 96 -6.06 -5.63 7.65
C VAL A 96 -6.93 -6.34 8.66
N VAL A 97 -8.02 -6.94 8.21
CA VAL A 97 -8.98 -7.60 9.11
C VAL A 97 -8.63 -9.07 9.22
N GLN A 98 -7.79 -9.39 10.20
CA GLN A 98 -7.21 -10.73 10.39
C GLN A 98 -8.10 -11.66 11.24
N ALA A 99 -9.15 -11.11 11.86
CA ALA A 99 -10.04 -11.88 12.72
C ALA A 99 -10.73 -13.00 11.94
N GLY A 100 -10.73 -14.21 12.50
CA GLY A 100 -11.34 -15.39 11.88
C GLY A 100 -10.53 -16.03 10.74
N VAL A 101 -9.42 -15.42 10.30
CA VAL A 101 -8.56 -15.97 9.23
C VAL A 101 -7.72 -17.17 9.70
N GLY A 102 -7.54 -17.33 11.02
CA GLY A 102 -6.68 -18.34 11.63
C GLY A 102 -5.25 -17.84 11.86
N GLN A 103 -4.40 -18.69 12.43
CA GLN A 103 -3.04 -18.29 12.82
C GLN A 103 -2.17 -17.96 11.60
N ALA A 104 -1.39 -16.88 11.71
CA ALA A 104 -0.38 -16.44 10.74
C ALA A 104 -0.86 -16.42 9.27
N PRO A 105 -1.75 -15.48 8.88
CA PRO A 105 -2.32 -15.43 7.53
C PRO A 105 -1.27 -15.46 6.39
N ALA A 106 -0.18 -14.69 6.49
CA ALA A 106 0.87 -14.67 5.46
C ALA A 106 1.53 -16.06 5.30
N ARG A 107 1.72 -16.77 6.42
CA ARG A 107 2.26 -18.13 6.44
C ARG A 107 1.30 -19.12 5.79
N GLN A 108 0.00 -19.00 6.05
CA GLN A 108 -1.01 -19.81 5.37
C GLN A 108 -0.93 -19.62 3.85
N ALA A 109 -0.90 -18.36 3.38
CA ALA A 109 -0.79 -18.04 1.96
C ALA A 109 0.49 -18.62 1.32
N SER A 110 1.64 -18.48 2.00
CA SER A 110 2.93 -19.05 1.56
C SER A 110 2.87 -20.58 1.41
N ILE A 111 2.38 -21.29 2.43
CA ILE A 111 2.27 -22.76 2.38
C ILE A 111 1.27 -23.22 1.33
N TYR A 112 0.11 -22.55 1.21
CA TYR A 112 -0.90 -22.87 0.21
C TYR A 112 -0.44 -22.58 -1.22
N ALA A 113 0.53 -21.69 -1.43
CA ALA A 113 1.18 -21.45 -2.72
C ALA A 113 2.26 -22.48 -3.06
N GLY A 114 2.61 -23.38 -2.12
CA GLY A 114 3.61 -24.43 -2.32
C GLY A 114 5.05 -24.01 -2.01
N LEU A 115 5.26 -22.91 -1.28
CA LEU A 115 6.61 -22.55 -0.82
C LEU A 115 7.08 -23.50 0.29
N PRO A 116 8.40 -23.68 0.45
CA PRO A 116 8.96 -24.52 1.51
C PRO A 116 8.54 -24.06 2.91
N LYS A 117 8.57 -24.99 3.87
CA LYS A 117 8.23 -24.71 5.27
C LYS A 117 9.28 -23.85 5.96
N GLU A 118 10.46 -23.71 5.40
CA GLU A 118 11.55 -22.90 5.92
C GLU A 118 11.36 -21.41 5.59
N THR A 119 10.48 -21.09 4.63
CA THR A 119 10.19 -19.71 4.20
C THR A 119 9.65 -18.86 5.35
N LEU A 120 10.33 -17.76 5.67
CA LEU A 120 9.90 -16.84 6.73
C LEU A 120 8.65 -16.07 6.30
N CYS A 121 7.74 -15.78 7.22
CA CYS A 121 6.47 -15.12 6.88
C CYS A 121 6.05 -14.11 7.93
N THR A 122 5.63 -12.93 7.50
CA THR A 122 5.07 -11.88 8.37
C THR A 122 3.81 -11.29 7.76
N THR A 123 2.75 -11.16 8.56
CA THR A 123 1.54 -10.42 8.18
C THR A 123 1.67 -8.97 8.61
N VAL A 124 1.46 -8.03 7.69
CA VAL A 124 1.60 -6.59 7.92
C VAL A 124 0.22 -5.93 7.98
N ASN A 125 -0.01 -5.03 8.94
CA ASN A 125 -1.19 -4.19 8.99
C ASN A 125 -0.81 -2.72 9.11
N LYS A 126 -1.06 -1.96 8.04
CA LYS A 126 -1.09 -0.49 7.97
C LYS A 126 -2.39 -0.03 7.29
N VAL A 127 -3.51 -0.66 7.67
CA VAL A 127 -4.85 -0.50 7.06
C VAL A 127 -4.75 -0.57 5.51
N CYS A 128 -5.33 0.36 4.75
CA CYS A 128 -5.32 0.31 3.29
C CYS A 128 -3.91 0.33 2.68
N ALA A 129 -2.91 0.86 3.40
CA ALA A 129 -1.52 0.89 2.95
C ALA A 129 -0.76 -0.43 3.18
N SER A 130 -1.38 -1.45 3.79
CA SER A 130 -0.71 -2.69 4.19
C SER A 130 0.05 -3.37 3.06
N GLY A 131 -0.57 -3.53 1.89
CA GLY A 131 0.07 -4.18 0.74
C GLY A 131 1.28 -3.41 0.21
N MET A 132 1.22 -2.08 0.23
CA MET A 132 2.36 -1.23 -0.17
C MET A 132 3.46 -1.26 0.90
N LYS A 133 3.07 -1.20 2.18
CA LYS A 133 4.01 -1.25 3.30
C LYS A 133 4.77 -2.58 3.36
N ALA A 134 4.12 -3.68 3.02
CA ALA A 134 4.77 -4.98 2.88
C ALA A 134 5.89 -4.95 1.81
N ILE A 135 5.63 -4.34 0.65
CA ILE A 135 6.64 -4.14 -0.42
C ILE A 135 7.80 -3.26 0.07
N MET A 136 7.50 -2.18 0.81
CA MET A 136 8.52 -1.30 1.38
C MET A 136 9.42 -2.04 2.39
N MET A 137 8.83 -2.77 3.33
CA MET A 137 9.56 -3.53 4.36
C MET A 137 10.42 -4.63 3.74
N ALA A 138 9.91 -5.35 2.74
CA ALA A 138 10.69 -6.34 2.01
C ALA A 138 11.85 -5.69 1.25
N SER A 139 11.61 -4.53 0.61
CA SER A 139 12.67 -3.77 -0.04
C SER A 139 13.77 -3.36 0.94
N GLN A 140 13.43 -2.96 2.16
CA GLN A 140 14.41 -2.64 3.20
C GLN A 140 15.26 -3.87 3.59
N SER A 141 14.65 -5.04 3.73
CA SER A 141 15.37 -6.29 4.03
C SER A 141 16.37 -6.64 2.91
N LEU A 142 15.95 -6.52 1.65
CA LEU A 142 16.80 -6.72 0.47
C LEU A 142 17.92 -5.68 0.37
N MET A 143 17.61 -4.39 0.60
CA MET A 143 18.57 -3.28 0.63
C MET A 143 19.69 -3.51 1.66
N CYS A 144 19.33 -4.04 2.84
CA CYS A 144 20.27 -4.38 3.91
C CYS A 144 21.04 -5.69 3.67
N GLY A 145 20.68 -6.46 2.64
CA GLY A 145 21.33 -7.75 2.35
C GLY A 145 20.98 -8.86 3.34
N HIS A 146 19.87 -8.76 4.07
CA HIS A 146 19.39 -9.84 4.94
C HIS A 146 18.76 -10.98 4.15
N GLN A 147 18.14 -10.66 3.02
CA GLN A 147 17.60 -11.61 2.05
C GLN A 147 17.97 -11.14 0.64
N ASP A 148 17.89 -12.07 -0.31
CA ASP A 148 18.13 -11.86 -1.73
C ASP A 148 16.85 -11.95 -2.58
N VAL A 149 15.89 -12.77 -2.14
CA VAL A 149 14.64 -13.07 -2.85
C VAL A 149 13.48 -13.11 -1.87
N MET A 150 12.52 -12.21 -2.06
CA MET A 150 11.34 -12.09 -1.22
C MET A 150 10.07 -11.95 -2.05
N ILE A 151 8.94 -12.38 -1.50
CA ILE A 151 7.63 -12.04 -2.05
C ILE A 151 6.95 -11.04 -1.12
N ALA A 152 6.43 -9.96 -1.69
CA ALA A 152 5.69 -8.96 -0.92
C ALA A 152 4.41 -8.55 -1.62
N GLY A 153 3.35 -8.31 -0.86
CA GLY A 153 2.06 -7.98 -1.43
C GLY A 153 0.99 -7.76 -0.38
N GLY A 154 -0.26 -8.01 -0.75
CA GLY A 154 -1.39 -7.90 0.16
C GLY A 154 -2.58 -8.73 -0.29
N MET A 155 -3.44 -9.08 0.66
CA MET A 155 -4.62 -9.89 0.47
C MET A 155 -5.71 -9.46 1.43
N GLU A 156 -6.95 -9.52 0.98
CA GLU A 156 -8.11 -9.24 1.80
C GLU A 156 -9.30 -10.06 1.31
N SER A 157 -10.12 -10.55 2.23
CA SER A 157 -11.45 -11.03 1.89
C SER A 157 -12.45 -10.42 2.87
N MET A 158 -12.96 -9.26 2.49
CA MET A 158 -13.95 -8.55 3.29
C MET A 158 -15.27 -9.33 3.37
N SER A 159 -15.59 -10.15 2.37
CA SER A 159 -16.76 -11.04 2.39
C SER A 159 -16.72 -12.11 3.50
N ASN A 160 -15.54 -12.46 4.00
CA ASN A 160 -15.34 -13.49 5.04
C ASN A 160 -15.04 -12.91 6.42
N VAL A 161 -15.08 -11.57 6.58
CA VAL A 161 -14.87 -10.93 7.88
C VAL A 161 -16.04 -11.28 8.81
N PRO A 162 -15.79 -11.80 10.03
CA PRO A 162 -16.86 -12.19 10.93
C PRO A 162 -17.39 -11.00 11.73
N TYR A 163 -18.54 -11.22 12.36
CA TYR A 163 -19.00 -10.38 13.45
C TYR A 163 -18.31 -10.78 14.76
N TYR A 164 -18.18 -9.84 15.69
CA TYR A 164 -17.55 -10.04 16.99
C TYR A 164 -18.57 -10.03 18.13
N LEU A 165 -18.28 -10.86 19.12
CA LEU A 165 -18.86 -10.78 20.46
C LEU A 165 -17.70 -10.65 21.45
N GLN A 166 -17.73 -9.63 22.31
CA GLN A 166 -16.70 -9.45 23.32
C GLN A 166 -16.71 -10.61 24.32
N ARG A 167 -15.51 -11.05 24.72
CA ARG A 167 -15.37 -12.09 25.76
C ARG A 167 -15.75 -11.50 27.11
N GLY A 168 -16.58 -12.23 27.87
CA GLY A 168 -17.00 -11.85 29.21
C GLY A 168 -18.40 -12.36 29.50
N ASP A 169 -19.00 -11.86 30.57
CA ASP A 169 -20.39 -12.14 30.90
C ASP A 169 -21.31 -11.50 29.86
N THR A 170 -22.30 -12.28 29.39
CA THR A 170 -23.33 -11.75 28.50
C THR A 170 -24.19 -10.78 29.31
N PRO A 171 -24.27 -9.48 28.92
CA PRO A 171 -25.02 -8.49 29.68
C PRO A 171 -26.51 -8.83 29.73
N TYR A 172 -27.16 -8.55 30.87
CA TYR A 172 -28.62 -8.61 30.98
C TYR A 172 -29.25 -7.57 30.04
N GLY A 173 -30.21 -7.99 29.22
CA GLY A 173 -30.85 -7.14 28.21
C GLY A 173 -30.35 -7.44 26.79
N ASN A 174 -29.87 -6.41 26.08
CA ASN A 174 -29.50 -6.53 24.67
C ASN A 174 -28.04 -6.95 24.47
N LEU A 175 -27.82 -7.82 23.48
CA LEU A 175 -26.51 -8.22 23.00
C LEU A 175 -26.29 -7.65 21.60
N GLN A 176 -25.23 -6.87 21.41
CA GLN A 176 -24.86 -6.33 20.10
C GLN A 176 -23.64 -7.08 19.55
N LEU A 177 -23.78 -7.64 18.35
CA LEU A 177 -22.65 -8.15 17.59
C LEU A 177 -22.06 -7.01 16.75
N GLU A 178 -20.75 -6.85 16.81
CA GLU A 178 -20.04 -5.80 16.08
C GLU A 178 -19.58 -6.34 14.71
N ASP A 179 -19.87 -5.63 13.62
CA ASP A 179 -19.35 -5.99 12.29
C ASP A 179 -17.84 -5.70 12.23
N GLY A 180 -17.03 -6.73 11.95
CA GLY A 180 -15.58 -6.59 11.91
C GLY A 180 -15.05 -5.68 10.79
N ILE A 181 -15.77 -5.57 9.67
CA ILE A 181 -15.40 -4.67 8.57
C ILE A 181 -15.51 -3.23 9.05
N ALA A 182 -16.65 -2.90 9.67
CA ALA A 182 -16.88 -1.58 10.21
C ALA A 182 -15.91 -1.28 11.35
N LYS A 183 -15.78 -2.19 12.33
CA LYS A 183 -15.00 -1.96 13.54
C LYS A 183 -13.50 -1.83 13.29
N ASP A 184 -12.91 -2.80 12.60
CA ASP A 184 -11.45 -2.90 12.48
C ASP A 184 -10.92 -2.30 11.17
N GLY A 185 -11.80 -2.12 10.17
CA GLY A 185 -11.43 -1.63 8.84
C GLY A 185 -11.84 -0.18 8.56
N LEU A 186 -13.07 0.22 8.91
CA LEU A 186 -13.73 1.40 8.32
C LEU A 186 -14.22 2.46 9.32
N THR A 187 -13.95 2.29 10.62
CA THR A 187 -14.30 3.27 11.66
C THR A 187 -13.03 3.90 12.21
N ASP A 188 -13.00 5.23 12.28
CA ASP A 188 -11.89 5.94 12.88
C ASP A 188 -11.80 5.60 14.37
N ALA A 189 -10.60 5.25 14.83
CA ALA A 189 -10.40 4.78 16.19
C ALA A 189 -10.52 5.91 17.23
N PHE A 190 -10.38 7.17 16.83
CA PHE A 190 -10.32 8.33 17.72
C PHE A 190 -11.67 9.05 17.75
N ASP A 191 -12.17 9.45 16.59
CA ASP A 191 -13.41 10.20 16.43
C ASP A 191 -14.65 9.31 16.37
N LYS A 192 -14.47 7.98 16.25
CA LYS A 192 -15.56 6.99 16.18
C LYS A 192 -16.55 7.24 15.04
N ILE A 193 -16.07 7.80 13.96
CA ILE A 193 -16.84 8.07 12.74
C ILE A 193 -16.38 7.15 11.59
N PRO A 194 -17.27 6.78 10.66
CA PRO A 194 -16.87 6.05 9.46
C PRO A 194 -15.91 6.89 8.58
N MET A 195 -15.01 6.21 7.87
CA MET A 195 -14.04 6.84 6.94
C MET A 195 -14.68 7.79 5.91
N GLY A 196 -15.94 7.55 5.54
CA GLY A 196 -16.67 8.43 4.63
C GLY A 196 -16.95 9.82 5.19
N LEU A 197 -17.13 9.97 6.52
CA LEU A 197 -17.29 11.29 7.15
C LEU A 197 -15.97 12.08 7.15
N CYS A 198 -14.83 11.41 7.28
CA CYS A 198 -13.51 12.03 7.09
C CYS A 198 -13.36 12.54 5.63
N ALA A 199 -13.79 11.75 4.64
CA ALA A 199 -13.76 12.14 3.24
C ALA A 199 -14.67 13.36 2.95
N GLU A 200 -15.85 13.44 3.59
CA GLU A 200 -16.73 14.60 3.52
C GLU A 200 -16.05 15.88 4.05
N LYS A 201 -15.29 15.78 5.16
CA LYS A 201 -14.49 16.91 5.69
C LYS A 201 -13.52 17.42 4.63
N THR A 202 -12.80 16.51 3.97
CA THR A 202 -11.86 16.87 2.90
C THR A 202 -12.56 17.44 1.67
N ALA A 203 -13.69 16.86 1.25
CA ALA A 203 -14.47 17.39 0.14
C ALA A 203 -14.88 18.86 0.39
N LYS A 204 -15.31 19.17 1.62
CA LYS A 204 -15.62 20.55 2.03
C LYS A 204 -14.37 21.44 2.01
N ALA A 205 -13.27 21.00 2.63
CA ALA A 205 -12.03 21.79 2.73
C ALA A 205 -11.44 22.12 1.35
N GLU A 206 -11.49 21.15 0.43
CA GLU A 206 -10.95 21.29 -0.93
C GLU A 206 -11.95 21.85 -1.95
N SER A 207 -13.17 22.19 -1.51
CA SER A 207 -14.26 22.69 -2.36
C SER A 207 -14.63 21.74 -3.50
N LEU A 208 -14.65 20.42 -3.22
CA LEU A 208 -15.00 19.38 -4.18
C LEU A 208 -16.51 19.13 -4.16
N SER A 209 -17.20 19.60 -5.18
CA SER A 209 -18.65 19.44 -5.26
C SER A 209 -19.05 17.98 -5.47
N ARG A 210 -20.32 17.66 -5.19
CA ARG A 210 -20.91 16.37 -5.55
C ARG A 210 -20.76 16.07 -7.04
N ALA A 211 -20.94 17.08 -7.90
CA ALA A 211 -20.85 16.93 -9.34
C ALA A 211 -19.42 16.57 -9.80
N ASP A 212 -18.40 17.17 -9.19
CA ASP A 212 -16.99 16.87 -9.49
C ASP A 212 -16.67 15.42 -9.13
N GLN A 213 -17.09 14.99 -7.94
CA GLN A 213 -16.86 13.62 -7.45
C GLN A 213 -17.59 12.58 -8.29
N ASP A 214 -18.82 12.87 -8.71
CA ASP A 214 -19.58 12.01 -9.60
C ASP A 214 -18.95 11.95 -11.00
N ALA A 215 -18.52 13.09 -11.56
CA ALA A 215 -17.83 13.10 -12.86
C ALA A 215 -16.56 12.25 -12.82
N TYR A 216 -15.77 12.36 -11.74
CA TYR A 216 -14.58 11.53 -11.53
C TYR A 216 -14.93 10.04 -11.40
N ALA A 217 -15.96 9.70 -10.62
CA ALA A 217 -16.41 8.31 -10.47
C ALA A 217 -16.80 7.70 -11.82
N LYS A 218 -17.60 8.43 -12.62
CA LYS A 218 -17.97 8.00 -13.97
C LYS A 218 -16.74 7.76 -14.83
N GLN A 219 -15.78 8.68 -14.80
CA GLN A 219 -14.53 8.54 -15.54
C GLN A 219 -13.72 7.32 -15.09
N SER A 220 -13.63 7.03 -13.79
CA SER A 220 -12.95 5.82 -13.28
C SER A 220 -13.58 4.54 -13.83
N TYR A 221 -14.92 4.46 -13.86
CA TYR A 221 -15.65 3.33 -14.46
C TYR A 221 -15.40 3.21 -15.97
N GLU A 222 -15.47 4.31 -16.72
CA GLU A 222 -15.22 4.32 -18.16
C GLU A 222 -13.78 3.94 -18.51
N ARG A 223 -12.78 4.46 -17.77
CA ARG A 223 -11.37 4.10 -17.92
C ARG A 223 -11.12 2.64 -17.61
N THR A 224 -11.73 2.12 -16.56
CA THR A 224 -11.62 0.70 -16.17
C THR A 224 -12.20 -0.21 -17.25
N ALA A 225 -13.41 0.09 -17.73
CA ALA A 225 -14.08 -0.69 -18.77
C ALA A 225 -13.29 -0.67 -20.08
N LYS A 226 -12.73 0.49 -20.45
CA LYS A 226 -11.86 0.64 -21.61
C LYS A 226 -10.57 -0.18 -21.45
N ALA A 227 -9.92 -0.11 -20.29
CA ALA A 227 -8.68 -0.83 -20.00
C ALA A 227 -8.88 -2.37 -20.03
N TRP A 228 -10.02 -2.86 -19.52
CA TRP A 228 -10.42 -4.26 -19.66
C TRP A 228 -10.64 -4.66 -21.11
N LYS A 229 -11.40 -3.85 -21.88
CA LYS A 229 -11.65 -4.08 -23.32
C LYS A 229 -10.36 -4.11 -24.14
N GLU A 230 -9.39 -3.25 -23.81
CA GLU A 230 -8.08 -3.17 -24.47
C GLU A 230 -7.06 -4.20 -23.96
N GLY A 231 -7.44 -5.05 -22.98
CA GLY A 231 -6.57 -6.08 -22.44
C GLY A 231 -5.39 -5.56 -21.61
N LYS A 232 -5.48 -4.34 -21.07
CA LYS A 232 -4.41 -3.71 -20.26
C LYS A 232 -4.09 -4.50 -18.99
N PHE A 233 -5.06 -5.23 -18.44
CA PHE A 233 -4.90 -6.03 -17.22
C PHE A 233 -4.45 -7.48 -17.48
N ASN A 234 -4.35 -7.92 -18.74
CA ASN A 234 -4.04 -9.32 -19.07
C ASN A 234 -2.71 -9.79 -18.48
N ALA A 235 -1.73 -8.88 -18.40
CA ALA A 235 -0.42 -9.20 -17.84
C ALA A 235 -0.47 -9.34 -16.31
N GLU A 236 -1.33 -8.62 -15.60
CA GLU A 236 -1.36 -8.62 -14.14
C GLU A 236 -2.32 -9.66 -13.53
N ILE A 237 -3.30 -10.17 -14.28
CA ILE A 237 -4.34 -11.04 -13.72
C ILE A 237 -3.91 -12.51 -13.67
N VAL A 238 -4.12 -13.13 -12.51
CA VAL A 238 -4.05 -14.58 -12.28
C VAL A 238 -5.47 -15.07 -11.94
N PRO A 239 -6.09 -15.91 -12.78
CA PRO A 239 -7.44 -16.40 -12.54
C PRO A 239 -7.56 -17.18 -11.22
N VAL A 240 -8.74 -17.10 -10.60
CA VAL A 240 -9.07 -17.82 -9.36
C VAL A 240 -10.13 -18.87 -9.65
N THR A 241 -9.85 -20.13 -9.34
CA THR A 241 -10.83 -21.21 -9.40
C THR A 241 -11.66 -21.23 -8.13
N VAL A 242 -12.96 -20.98 -8.26
CA VAL A 242 -13.94 -21.00 -7.18
C VAL A 242 -14.70 -22.31 -7.23
N LYS A 243 -14.59 -23.13 -6.18
CA LYS A 243 -15.31 -24.41 -6.09
C LYS A 243 -16.67 -24.20 -5.44
N SER A 244 -17.72 -24.70 -6.08
CA SER A 244 -19.09 -24.67 -5.57
C SER A 244 -19.74 -26.06 -5.67
N LYS A 245 -20.89 -26.25 -5.00
CA LYS A 245 -21.70 -27.47 -5.16
C LYS A 245 -22.13 -27.74 -6.61
N LYS A 246 -22.16 -26.69 -7.46
CA LYS A 246 -22.55 -26.76 -8.88
C LYS A 246 -21.35 -26.98 -9.83
N GLY A 247 -20.14 -27.12 -9.30
CA GLY A 247 -18.90 -27.25 -10.07
C GLY A 247 -17.91 -26.13 -9.81
N GLU A 248 -16.84 -26.11 -10.61
CA GLU A 248 -15.77 -25.12 -10.54
C GLU A 248 -16.02 -23.97 -11.53
N VAL A 249 -15.89 -22.74 -11.05
CA VAL A 249 -16.00 -21.52 -11.86
C VAL A 249 -14.66 -20.81 -11.87
N LEU A 250 -14.15 -20.49 -13.05
CA LEU A 250 -12.91 -19.73 -13.20
C LEU A 250 -13.22 -18.23 -13.27
N VAL A 251 -12.85 -17.50 -12.23
CA VAL A 251 -12.96 -16.03 -12.19
C VAL A 251 -11.68 -15.45 -12.79
N LYS A 252 -11.80 -14.73 -13.90
CA LYS A 252 -10.67 -14.22 -14.71
C LYS A 252 -10.72 -12.71 -14.98
N GLU A 253 -11.71 -12.02 -14.43
CA GLU A 253 -12.00 -10.62 -14.71
C GLU A 253 -12.53 -9.93 -13.46
N ASP A 254 -12.16 -8.66 -13.26
CA ASP A 254 -12.69 -7.84 -12.17
C ASP A 254 -14.21 -7.72 -12.29
N GLU A 255 -14.89 -7.80 -11.15
CA GLU A 255 -16.35 -7.89 -11.10
C GLU A 255 -17.02 -6.51 -11.03
N GLU A 256 -16.44 -5.60 -10.25
CA GLU A 256 -17.11 -4.39 -9.74
C GLU A 256 -17.39 -3.35 -10.84
N TYR A 257 -16.50 -3.22 -11.83
CA TYR A 257 -16.59 -2.16 -12.83
C TYR A 257 -17.82 -2.30 -13.76
N LYS A 258 -18.42 -3.50 -13.81
CA LYS A 258 -19.64 -3.80 -14.56
C LYS A 258 -20.91 -3.43 -13.79
N ARG A 259 -20.80 -3.15 -12.49
CA ARG A 259 -21.93 -2.90 -11.58
C ARG A 259 -22.19 -1.40 -11.41
N VAL A 260 -22.44 -0.72 -12.53
CA VAL A 260 -22.71 0.72 -12.55
C VAL A 260 -23.93 1.05 -13.39
N ASP A 261 -24.70 2.03 -12.92
CA ASP A 261 -25.82 2.65 -13.63
C ASP A 261 -25.61 4.17 -13.57
N PHE A 262 -25.11 4.74 -14.68
CA PHE A 262 -24.71 6.14 -14.75
C PHE A 262 -25.87 7.11 -14.59
N GLU A 263 -27.10 6.71 -14.94
CA GLU A 263 -28.28 7.56 -14.76
C GLU A 263 -28.73 7.55 -13.30
N LYS A 264 -28.69 6.38 -12.64
CA LYS A 264 -28.95 6.32 -11.19
C LYS A 264 -27.94 7.08 -10.37
N MET A 265 -26.68 7.18 -10.83
CA MET A 265 -25.62 7.86 -10.10
C MET A 265 -26.01 9.28 -9.66
N LYS A 266 -26.67 10.04 -10.56
CA LYS A 266 -27.12 11.42 -10.30
C LYS A 266 -28.17 11.53 -9.19
N THR A 267 -28.94 10.47 -8.93
CA THR A 267 -30.06 10.46 -7.98
C THR A 267 -29.72 9.76 -6.67
N LEU A 268 -28.52 9.17 -6.54
CA LEU A 268 -28.09 8.52 -5.32
C LEU A 268 -28.03 9.51 -4.15
N ARG A 269 -28.58 9.08 -3.02
CA ARG A 269 -28.46 9.77 -1.74
C ARG A 269 -27.04 9.67 -1.22
N THR A 270 -26.63 10.68 -0.47
CA THR A 270 -25.40 10.66 0.30
C THR A 270 -25.51 9.64 1.43
N VAL A 271 -24.44 8.89 1.66
CA VAL A 271 -24.48 7.72 2.57
C VAL A 271 -24.04 8.08 3.98
N PHE A 272 -23.12 9.04 4.13
CA PHE A 272 -22.48 9.33 5.41
C PHE A 272 -23.08 10.54 6.14
N GLN A 273 -23.56 11.55 5.41
CA GLN A 273 -24.22 12.73 5.98
C GLN A 273 -25.31 13.27 5.05
N LYS A 274 -26.36 13.89 5.60
CA LYS A 274 -27.54 14.35 4.85
C LYS A 274 -27.20 15.41 3.79
N ASP A 275 -26.41 16.41 4.15
CA ASP A 275 -26.01 17.51 3.26
C ASP A 275 -24.59 17.29 2.68
N GLY A 276 -24.29 16.03 2.39
CA GLY A 276 -22.96 15.58 1.95
C GLY A 276 -22.75 15.55 0.45
N THR A 277 -21.65 14.92 0.07
CA THR A 277 -21.21 14.74 -1.31
C THR A 277 -20.85 13.29 -1.64
N ILE A 278 -20.56 12.47 -0.63
CA ILE A 278 -20.13 11.10 -0.79
C ILE A 278 -21.35 10.19 -0.94
N THR A 279 -21.38 9.44 -2.03
CA THR A 279 -22.40 8.43 -2.34
C THR A 279 -21.78 7.07 -2.52
N ALA A 280 -22.62 6.04 -2.55
CA ALA A 280 -22.16 4.70 -2.87
C ALA A 280 -21.40 4.65 -4.21
N ALA A 281 -21.77 5.44 -5.23
CA ALA A 281 -21.14 5.37 -6.54
C ALA A 281 -19.79 6.08 -6.63
N ASN A 282 -19.56 7.14 -5.85
CA ASN A 282 -18.31 7.89 -5.85
C ASN A 282 -17.36 7.48 -4.70
N SER A 283 -17.74 6.48 -3.90
CA SER A 283 -16.89 5.77 -2.93
C SER A 283 -16.39 4.45 -3.50
N SER A 284 -15.22 4.00 -3.04
CA SER A 284 -14.82 2.60 -3.25
C SER A 284 -15.77 1.61 -2.59
N LYS A 285 -15.72 0.36 -3.05
CA LYS A 285 -16.59 -0.72 -2.59
C LYS A 285 -15.84 -1.63 -1.62
N ILE A 286 -16.61 -2.48 -0.95
CA ILE A 286 -16.12 -3.60 -0.16
C ILE A 286 -15.83 -4.75 -1.13
N ASN A 287 -14.63 -5.34 -1.08
CA ASN A 287 -14.19 -6.28 -2.10
C ASN A 287 -13.25 -7.37 -1.54
N ASP A 288 -13.04 -8.40 -2.35
CA ASP A 288 -12.11 -9.49 -2.10
C ASP A 288 -11.01 -9.52 -3.17
N GLY A 289 -9.77 -9.80 -2.79
CA GLY A 289 -8.68 -10.03 -3.74
C GLY A 289 -7.29 -10.04 -3.11
N ALA A 290 -6.28 -10.41 -3.91
CA ALA A 290 -4.88 -10.40 -3.51
C ALA A 290 -3.96 -9.94 -4.65
N ALA A 291 -2.82 -9.35 -4.28
CA ALA A 291 -1.77 -8.91 -5.19
C ALA A 291 -0.40 -9.25 -4.58
N ALA A 292 0.58 -9.59 -5.41
CA ALA A 292 1.92 -9.94 -4.99
C ALA A 292 2.97 -9.48 -6.01
N CYS A 293 4.17 -9.19 -5.51
CA CYS A 293 5.37 -8.89 -6.27
C CYS A 293 6.50 -9.82 -5.81
N LEU A 294 7.21 -10.42 -6.76
CA LEU A 294 8.50 -11.06 -6.49
C LEU A 294 9.59 -9.98 -6.56
N LEU A 295 10.24 -9.76 -5.43
CA LEU A 295 11.29 -8.77 -5.23
C LEU A 295 12.63 -9.48 -5.07
N MET A 296 13.67 -8.93 -5.68
CA MET A 296 15.02 -9.46 -5.59
C MET A 296 16.04 -8.32 -5.45
N THR A 297 17.21 -8.61 -4.91
CA THR A 297 18.38 -7.77 -5.21
C THR A 297 18.71 -7.90 -6.70
N ARG A 298 19.24 -6.84 -7.33
CA ARG A 298 19.67 -6.90 -8.74
C ARG A 298 20.64 -8.06 -8.99
N GLN A 299 21.60 -8.25 -8.08
CA GLN A 299 22.59 -9.32 -8.16
C GLN A 299 21.94 -10.71 -8.11
N ALA A 300 20.94 -10.92 -7.26
CA ALA A 300 20.23 -12.20 -7.20
C ALA A 300 19.42 -12.46 -8.48
N ALA A 301 18.79 -11.43 -9.05
CA ALA A 301 18.08 -11.54 -10.32
C ALA A 301 19.03 -11.96 -11.46
N GLU A 302 20.22 -11.36 -11.54
CA GLU A 302 21.26 -11.72 -12.51
C GLU A 302 21.75 -13.17 -12.31
N LYS A 303 22.06 -13.54 -11.05
CA LYS A 303 22.52 -14.90 -10.71
C LYS A 303 21.51 -15.98 -11.05
N LEU A 304 20.22 -15.67 -10.96
CA LEU A 304 19.12 -16.60 -11.26
C LEU A 304 18.62 -16.48 -12.71
N GLY A 305 19.25 -15.66 -13.55
CA GLY A 305 18.85 -15.48 -14.95
C GLY A 305 17.46 -14.86 -15.12
N CYS A 306 16.96 -14.16 -14.11
CA CYS A 306 15.68 -13.46 -14.14
C CYS A 306 15.82 -12.16 -14.93
N LYS A 307 14.74 -11.76 -15.63
CA LYS A 307 14.65 -10.43 -16.25
C LYS A 307 13.80 -9.50 -15.37
N PRO A 308 14.42 -8.54 -14.66
CA PRO A 308 13.69 -7.51 -13.94
C PRO A 308 12.72 -6.75 -14.85
N ILE A 309 11.54 -6.40 -14.32
CA ILE A 309 10.52 -5.62 -15.03
C ILE A 309 10.42 -4.17 -14.54
N ALA A 310 10.91 -3.87 -13.34
CA ALA A 310 10.98 -2.54 -12.77
C ALA A 310 12.02 -2.52 -11.62
N ARG A 311 12.50 -1.34 -11.24
CA ARG A 311 13.25 -1.13 -9.99
C ARG A 311 12.47 -0.27 -9.01
N ILE A 312 12.63 -0.54 -7.72
CA ILE A 312 12.09 0.29 -6.64
C ILE A 312 13.13 1.39 -6.36
N VAL A 313 12.77 2.64 -6.66
CA VAL A 313 13.70 3.77 -6.57
C VAL A 313 13.72 4.36 -5.17
N ALA A 314 12.53 4.60 -4.61
CA ALA A 314 12.36 5.15 -3.27
C ALA A 314 10.94 4.85 -2.77
N PHE A 315 10.75 5.01 -1.46
CA PHE A 315 9.45 4.91 -0.81
C PHE A 315 9.41 5.80 0.42
N ALA A 316 8.23 6.28 0.79
CA ALA A 316 8.04 7.14 1.96
C ALA A 316 6.66 6.96 2.58
N ASP A 317 6.63 7.07 3.91
CA ASP A 317 5.41 7.24 4.69
C ASP A 317 5.27 8.68 5.19
N ALA A 318 4.03 9.14 5.35
CA ALA A 318 3.67 10.35 6.08
C ALA A 318 2.41 10.08 6.91
N GLU A 319 2.23 10.87 7.97
CA GLU A 319 1.07 10.83 8.85
C GLU A 319 0.62 12.28 9.10
N THR A 320 -0.68 12.46 9.30
CA THR A 320 -1.34 13.72 9.68
C THR A 320 -2.44 13.40 10.69
N ASP A 321 -3.29 14.38 11.03
CA ASP A 321 -4.48 14.16 11.84
C ASP A 321 -5.33 12.98 11.28
N PRO A 322 -5.79 12.04 12.14
CA PRO A 322 -6.58 10.89 11.71
C PRO A 322 -7.74 11.20 10.76
N VAL A 323 -8.46 12.29 11.01
CA VAL A 323 -9.62 12.69 10.20
C VAL A 323 -9.23 13.24 8.82
N ASP A 324 -7.96 13.64 8.66
CA ASP A 324 -7.40 14.22 7.43
C ASP A 324 -6.61 13.20 6.60
N PHE A 325 -6.83 11.90 6.82
CA PHE A 325 -6.12 10.83 6.09
C PHE A 325 -6.21 10.97 4.55
N SER A 326 -7.31 11.53 4.03
CA SER A 326 -7.57 11.68 2.60
C SER A 326 -6.57 12.60 1.91
N ILE A 327 -5.91 13.51 2.62
CA ILE A 327 -4.85 14.37 2.06
C ILE A 327 -3.43 13.87 2.39
N ALA A 328 -3.29 12.83 3.22
CA ALA A 328 -1.98 12.30 3.60
C ALA A 328 -1.06 11.91 2.41
N PRO A 329 -1.56 11.40 1.26
CA PRO A 329 -0.69 11.14 0.10
C PRO A 329 0.01 12.40 -0.43
N SER A 330 -0.61 13.58 -0.32
CA SER A 330 -0.01 14.86 -0.69
C SER A 330 1.17 15.27 0.20
N LEU A 331 1.33 14.63 1.37
CA LEU A 331 2.48 14.79 2.26
C LEU A 331 3.56 13.73 1.99
N ALA A 332 3.13 12.48 1.74
CA ALA A 332 4.05 11.36 1.48
C ALA A 332 4.78 11.52 0.14
N ILE A 333 4.09 11.96 -0.92
CA ILE A 333 4.63 12.05 -2.27
C ILE A 333 5.76 13.08 -2.40
N PRO A 334 5.65 14.33 -1.91
CA PRO A 334 6.76 15.27 -1.96
C PRO A 334 7.99 14.78 -1.19
N LYS A 335 7.79 14.11 -0.05
CA LYS A 335 8.86 13.46 0.72
C LYS A 335 9.53 12.36 -0.10
N LEU A 336 8.75 11.51 -0.78
CA LEU A 336 9.22 10.48 -1.69
C LEU A 336 10.07 11.06 -2.83
N LEU A 337 9.56 12.06 -3.55
CA LEU A 337 10.26 12.68 -4.68
C LEU A 337 11.59 13.31 -4.24
N LYS A 338 11.61 13.96 -3.08
CA LYS A 338 12.83 14.49 -2.46
C LYS A 338 13.84 13.40 -2.12
N LEU A 339 13.39 12.27 -1.58
CA LEU A 339 14.26 11.11 -1.29
C LEU A 339 14.83 10.49 -2.57
N ALA A 340 14.01 10.39 -3.62
CA ALA A 340 14.40 9.87 -4.94
C ALA A 340 15.28 10.84 -5.73
N ASN A 341 15.30 12.13 -5.36
CA ASN A 341 15.86 13.21 -6.16
C ASN A 341 15.30 13.24 -7.60
N VAL A 342 13.97 13.15 -7.72
CA VAL A 342 13.23 13.14 -8.99
C VAL A 342 12.26 14.31 -9.02
N ASN A 343 12.15 15.01 -10.15
CA ASN A 343 11.16 16.07 -10.32
C ASN A 343 9.78 15.45 -10.59
N LYS A 344 8.71 16.08 -10.07
CA LYS A 344 7.33 15.64 -10.31
C LYS A 344 6.99 15.60 -11.80
N ASP A 345 7.60 16.47 -12.61
CA ASP A 345 7.32 16.57 -14.04
C ASP A 345 7.88 15.36 -14.83
N ASP A 346 8.85 14.64 -14.25
CA ASP A 346 9.42 13.41 -14.80
C ASP A 346 8.54 12.16 -14.58
N ILE A 347 7.45 12.30 -13.82
CA ILE A 347 6.54 11.20 -13.54
C ILE A 347 5.56 11.04 -14.70
N ALA A 348 5.55 9.84 -15.28
CA ALA A 348 4.69 9.48 -16.40
C ALA A 348 3.28 9.15 -15.92
N LEU A 349 3.16 8.34 -14.87
CA LEU A 349 1.89 7.85 -14.34
C LEU A 349 1.82 7.99 -12.82
N TRP A 350 0.63 8.36 -12.33
CA TRP A 350 0.30 8.47 -10.93
C TRP A 350 -0.84 7.54 -10.59
N GLU A 351 -0.60 6.62 -9.67
CA GLU A 351 -1.60 5.72 -9.09
C GLU A 351 -1.93 6.19 -7.68
N ILE A 352 -2.95 7.03 -7.53
CA ILE A 352 -3.45 7.46 -6.22
C ILE A 352 -4.70 6.65 -5.89
N ASN A 353 -4.64 5.86 -4.81
CA ASN A 353 -5.75 4.99 -4.46
C ASN A 353 -7.07 5.76 -4.31
N GLU A 354 -8.07 5.36 -5.08
CA GLU A 354 -9.41 5.95 -5.05
C GLU A 354 -10.23 5.35 -3.89
N ALA A 355 -9.84 5.60 -2.64
CA ALA A 355 -10.67 5.22 -1.48
C ALA A 355 -12.05 5.88 -1.57
N PHE A 356 -12.05 7.15 -1.98
CA PHE A 356 -13.20 7.94 -2.42
C PHE A 356 -12.75 8.80 -3.59
N SER A 357 -13.67 9.21 -4.47
CA SER A 357 -13.36 10.15 -5.56
C SER A 357 -12.77 11.45 -5.03
N ALA A 358 -13.24 11.92 -3.87
CA ALA A 358 -12.69 13.06 -3.15
C ALA A 358 -11.18 12.93 -2.85
N VAL A 359 -10.69 11.71 -2.52
CA VAL A 359 -9.26 11.49 -2.22
C VAL A 359 -8.41 11.70 -3.45
N ALA A 360 -8.79 11.11 -4.59
CA ALA A 360 -8.02 11.23 -5.81
C ALA A 360 -8.05 12.68 -6.35
N LEU A 361 -9.22 13.33 -6.33
CA LEU A 361 -9.39 14.73 -6.73
C LEU A 361 -8.58 15.68 -5.84
N ALA A 362 -8.66 15.54 -4.51
CA ALA A 362 -7.93 16.38 -3.58
C ALA A 362 -6.41 16.27 -3.81
N ASN A 363 -5.87 15.05 -3.89
CA ASN A 363 -4.43 14.86 -4.10
C ASN A 363 -3.99 15.30 -5.50
N GLY A 364 -4.80 15.06 -6.53
CA GLY A 364 -4.53 15.56 -7.88
C GLY A 364 -4.40 17.08 -7.91
N LYS A 365 -5.33 17.79 -7.25
CA LYS A 365 -5.30 19.24 -7.09
C LYS A 365 -4.10 19.72 -6.28
N LEU A 366 -3.87 19.17 -5.09
CA LEU A 366 -2.81 19.60 -4.16
C LEU A 366 -1.40 19.38 -4.75
N LEU A 367 -1.21 18.31 -5.51
CA LEU A 367 0.08 17.98 -6.13
C LEU A 367 0.25 18.60 -7.54
N GLY A 368 -0.84 19.15 -8.11
CA GLY A 368 -0.86 19.65 -9.47
C GLY A 368 -0.63 18.55 -10.50
N ILE A 369 -1.26 17.39 -10.32
CA ILE A 369 -1.19 16.25 -11.24
C ILE A 369 -2.24 16.44 -12.32
N SER A 370 -1.85 16.24 -13.59
CA SER A 370 -2.77 16.31 -14.72
C SER A 370 -3.66 15.07 -14.80
N ASP A 371 -4.91 15.25 -15.21
CA ASP A 371 -5.92 14.19 -15.26
C ASP A 371 -5.53 13.03 -16.19
N ASP A 372 -4.80 13.32 -17.26
CA ASP A 372 -4.30 12.34 -18.24
C ASP A 372 -3.17 11.46 -17.72
N LYS A 373 -2.62 11.75 -16.53
CA LYS A 373 -1.58 10.95 -15.87
C LYS A 373 -2.06 10.29 -14.57
N LEU A 374 -3.20 10.70 -14.02
CA LEU A 374 -3.74 10.20 -12.75
C LEU A 374 -4.71 9.05 -13.00
N ASN A 375 -4.44 7.85 -12.48
CA ASN A 375 -5.33 6.67 -12.54
C ASN A 375 -5.88 6.42 -13.97
N VAL A 376 -4.98 6.34 -14.95
CA VAL A 376 -5.32 6.35 -16.38
C VAL A 376 -6.12 5.13 -16.84
N HIS A 377 -6.06 4.02 -16.09
CA HIS A 377 -6.83 2.81 -16.32
C HIS A 377 -7.94 2.59 -15.27
N GLY A 378 -8.34 3.66 -14.57
CA GLY A 378 -9.30 3.62 -13.46
C GLY A 378 -8.67 3.16 -12.15
N GLY A 379 -9.49 3.04 -11.10
CA GLY A 379 -8.99 2.76 -9.77
C GLY A 379 -10.04 2.18 -8.81
N GLY A 380 -9.82 2.37 -7.50
CA GLY A 380 -10.60 1.74 -6.44
C GLY A 380 -12.10 2.05 -6.42
N VAL A 381 -12.55 3.15 -7.02
CA VAL A 381 -13.98 3.47 -7.12
C VAL A 381 -14.69 2.51 -8.07
N ALA A 382 -14.04 2.14 -9.18
CA ALA A 382 -14.61 1.28 -10.21
C ALA A 382 -14.17 -0.18 -10.09
N LEU A 383 -12.89 -0.44 -9.85
CA LEU A 383 -12.31 -1.78 -9.71
C LEU A 383 -12.67 -2.44 -8.37
N GLY A 384 -12.89 -1.64 -7.32
CA GLY A 384 -13.07 -2.09 -5.95
C GLY A 384 -11.82 -1.95 -5.08
N HIS A 385 -11.99 -2.10 -3.76
CA HIS A 385 -10.95 -1.80 -2.77
C HIS A 385 -10.84 -2.88 -1.67
N PRO A 386 -10.23 -4.04 -1.96
CA PRO A 386 -9.82 -4.96 -0.90
C PRO A 386 -8.66 -4.30 -0.13
N ILE A 387 -8.95 -3.84 1.08
CA ILE A 387 -8.14 -2.83 1.79
C ILE A 387 -6.69 -3.29 2.02
N GLY A 388 -6.44 -4.54 2.45
CA GLY A 388 -5.09 -5.06 2.63
C GLY A 388 -4.30 -5.28 1.35
N MET A 389 -4.96 -5.39 0.19
CA MET A 389 -4.34 -5.68 -1.12
C MET A 389 -4.05 -4.42 -1.94
N SER A 390 -4.88 -3.38 -1.81
CA SER A 390 -4.93 -2.30 -2.80
C SER A 390 -3.60 -1.54 -2.95
N GLY A 391 -2.85 -1.35 -1.86
CA GLY A 391 -1.52 -0.74 -1.96
C GLY A 391 -0.54 -1.52 -2.84
N ALA A 392 -0.59 -2.85 -2.82
CA ALA A 392 0.21 -3.71 -3.69
C ALA A 392 -0.32 -3.70 -5.13
N ARG A 393 -1.65 -3.66 -5.33
CA ARG A 393 -2.27 -3.57 -6.66
C ARG A 393 -1.77 -2.37 -7.45
N LEU A 394 -1.64 -1.19 -6.83
CA LEU A 394 -1.13 0.01 -7.50
C LEU A 394 0.28 -0.22 -8.05
N VAL A 395 1.16 -0.83 -7.25
CA VAL A 395 2.54 -1.15 -7.64
C VAL A 395 2.55 -2.18 -8.77
N VAL A 396 1.73 -3.23 -8.67
CA VAL A 396 1.53 -4.22 -9.73
C VAL A 396 1.13 -3.52 -11.02
N HIS A 397 0.16 -2.60 -10.96
CA HIS A 397 -0.34 -1.92 -12.14
C HIS A 397 0.73 -1.05 -12.81
N LEU A 398 1.45 -0.23 -12.04
CA LEU A 398 2.55 0.57 -12.57
C LEU A 398 3.63 -0.30 -13.24
N CYS A 399 3.91 -1.50 -12.71
CA CYS A 399 4.86 -2.42 -13.32
C CYS A 399 4.46 -2.83 -14.75
N HIS A 400 3.18 -2.82 -15.12
CA HIS A 400 2.71 -3.22 -16.45
C HIS A 400 2.26 -2.05 -17.32
N ALA A 401 1.80 -0.96 -16.72
CA ALA A 401 1.30 0.21 -17.45
C ALA A 401 2.41 1.15 -17.96
N LEU A 402 3.52 1.27 -17.21
CA LEU A 402 4.67 2.09 -17.61
C LEU A 402 5.41 1.49 -18.80
N LYS A 403 5.94 2.36 -19.66
CA LYS A 403 6.89 2.00 -20.73
C LYS A 403 8.33 1.98 -20.19
N PRO A 404 9.25 1.22 -20.80
CA PRO A 404 10.65 1.17 -20.36
C PRO A 404 11.27 2.57 -20.20
N GLY A 405 11.92 2.82 -19.06
CA GLY A 405 12.50 4.11 -18.68
C GLY A 405 11.54 5.11 -18.02
N GLU A 406 10.22 4.88 -18.09
CA GLU A 406 9.25 5.75 -17.41
C GLU A 406 9.23 5.51 -15.89
N LYS A 407 8.96 6.59 -15.15
CA LYS A 407 8.80 6.57 -13.70
C LYS A 407 7.33 6.70 -13.35
N GLY A 408 6.89 5.91 -12.38
CA GLY A 408 5.53 5.97 -11.83
C GLY A 408 5.55 6.10 -10.32
N VAL A 409 4.58 6.84 -9.79
CA VAL A 409 4.38 7.01 -8.36
C VAL A 409 3.04 6.41 -7.96
N ALA A 410 3.08 5.50 -7.00
CA ALA A 410 1.88 5.01 -6.31
C ALA A 410 1.77 5.68 -4.94
N GLY A 411 0.56 6.13 -4.57
CA GLY A 411 0.25 6.70 -3.28
C GLY A 411 -1.07 6.16 -2.74
N ILE A 412 -1.09 5.79 -1.46
CA ILE A 412 -2.29 5.25 -0.80
C ILE A 412 -2.42 5.80 0.61
N CYS A 413 -3.59 6.35 0.93
CA CYS A 413 -3.95 6.75 2.28
C CYS A 413 -4.34 5.54 3.14
N ASN A 414 -4.31 5.68 4.46
CA ASN A 414 -4.77 4.68 5.41
C ASN A 414 -5.51 5.34 6.59
N GLY A 415 -6.53 4.66 7.12
CA GLY A 415 -7.21 5.10 8.34
C GLY A 415 -6.23 5.35 9.48
N GLY A 416 -6.54 6.31 10.35
CA GLY A 416 -5.62 6.80 11.37
C GLY A 416 -4.70 7.95 10.93
N GLY A 417 -4.88 8.49 9.70
CA GLY A 417 -4.20 9.71 9.25
C GLY A 417 -2.98 9.51 8.36
N GLY A 418 -2.74 8.28 7.89
CA GLY A 418 -1.49 7.93 7.24
C GLY A 418 -1.54 7.85 5.73
N ALA A 419 -0.35 7.81 5.13
CA ALA A 419 -0.16 7.38 3.75
C ALA A 419 1.18 6.68 3.55
N SER A 420 1.22 5.81 2.55
CA SER A 420 2.45 5.23 2.00
C SER A 420 2.55 5.58 0.52
N SER A 421 3.78 5.74 0.04
CA SER A 421 4.07 6.03 -1.37
C SER A 421 5.33 5.31 -1.84
N ILE A 422 5.32 4.83 -3.09
CA ILE A 422 6.45 4.16 -3.75
C ILE A 422 6.66 4.78 -5.13
N LEU A 423 7.93 5.05 -5.47
CA LEU A 423 8.35 5.37 -6.83
C LEU A 423 9.04 4.14 -7.44
N ILE A 424 8.57 3.73 -8.61
CA ILE A 424 9.23 2.71 -9.42
C ILE A 424 9.66 3.28 -10.77
N GLU A 425 10.71 2.70 -11.34
CA GLU A 425 11.11 2.95 -12.72
C GLU A 425 11.03 1.64 -13.51
N LYS A 426 10.38 1.69 -14.67
CA LYS A 426 10.23 0.54 -15.55
C LYS A 426 11.56 0.21 -16.23
N LEU A 427 11.93 -1.07 -16.24
CA LEU A 427 13.17 -1.59 -16.85
C LEU A 427 12.95 -2.17 -18.25
#